data_AF-A0A7C7YEF4-F1
#
_entry.id   AF-A0A7C7YEF4-F1
#
_cell.length_a   1.000
_cell.length_b   1.000
_cell.length_c   1.000
_cell.angle_alpha   90.00
_cell.angle_beta   90.00
_cell.angle_gamma   90.00
#
_symmetry.space_group_name_H-M   'P 1'
#
loop_
_entity.id
_entity.type
_entity.pdbx_description
1 polymer ?
#
loop_
_entity_poly.entity_id
_entity_poly.type
_entity_poly.pdbx_seq_one_letter_code
_entity_poly.pdbx_strand_id
1 'polypeptide(L)' 'MLGSSGPLQKELLPDVCIGDRILVLAFQERGRFAPCAVETTATRDGDSFRIRDEKQFVLDVMWPTRS' A
#
# COMPACT_ATOMS: atom_id res chain seq x y z
N MET A 1 -1.81 7.75 3.67
CA MET A 1 -1.07 8.56 2.66
C MET A 1 0.12 9.21 3.36
N LEU A 2 1.34 8.91 2.91
CA LEU A 2 2.59 9.44 3.50
C LEU A 2 2.76 10.96 3.32
N GLY A 3 1.84 11.67 2.68
CA GLY A 3 1.84 13.14 2.59
C GLY A 3 1.36 13.88 3.84
N SER A 4 1.01 13.16 4.92
CA SER A 4 0.61 13.75 6.20
C SER A 4 1.82 13.91 7.12
N SER A 5 2.06 15.12 7.65
CA SER A 5 3.14 15.46 8.60
C SER A 5 2.92 14.89 10.03
N GLY A 6 2.27 13.72 10.13
CA GLY A 6 1.76 13.16 11.39
C GLY A 6 2.58 12.02 12.00
N PRO A 7 2.02 11.35 13.03
CA PRO A 7 2.64 10.22 13.75
C PRO A 7 3.13 9.07 12.85
N LEU A 8 2.39 8.78 11.78
CA LEU A 8 2.72 7.71 10.85
C LEU A 8 4.07 7.92 10.12
N GLN A 9 4.42 9.17 9.78
CA GLN A 9 5.75 9.44 9.20
C GLN A 9 6.87 9.21 10.21
N LYS A 10 6.67 9.65 11.46
CA LYS A 10 7.68 9.45 12.52
C LYS A 10 7.92 7.98 12.83
N GLU A 11 6.89 7.16 12.72
CA GLU A 11 6.96 5.73 12.91
C GLU A 11 7.65 5.02 11.73
N LEU A 12 7.28 5.35 10.50
CA LEU A 12 7.71 4.57 9.33
C LEU A 12 9.03 5.04 8.72
N LEU A 13 9.28 6.36 8.65
CA LEU A 13 10.40 6.90 7.89
C LEU A 13 11.79 6.49 8.41
N PRO A 14 12.05 6.39 9.74
CA PRO A 14 13.37 5.95 10.22
C PRO A 14 13.78 4.59 9.67
N ASP A 15 12.90 3.58 9.78
CA ASP A 15 13.17 2.21 9.31
C ASP A 15 13.33 2.14 7.78
N VAL A 16 12.58 2.98 7.06
CA VAL A 16 12.71 3.10 5.59
C VAL A 16 14.06 3.71 5.22
N CYS A 17 14.51 4.73 5.93
CA CYS A 17 15.78 5.40 5.65
C CYS A 17 17.00 4.52 5.94
N ILE A 18 16.94 3.66 6.95
CA ILE A 18 18.03 2.72 7.29
C ILE A 18 17.97 1.41 6.48
N GLY A 19 16.88 1.19 5.72
CA GLY A 19 16.71 0.02 4.85
C GLY A 19 16.07 -1.19 5.53
N ASP A 20 15.68 -1.09 6.80
CA ASP A 20 15.03 -2.17 7.55
C ASP A 20 13.56 -2.37 7.15
N ARG A 21 12.98 -1.40 6.44
CA ARG A 21 11.61 -1.48 5.91
C ARG A 21 11.55 -1.03 4.45
N ILE A 22 11.04 -1.92 3.59
CA ILE A 22 10.75 -1.61 2.18
C ILE A 22 9.28 -1.21 2.06
N LEU A 23 9.03 -0.05 1.45
CA LEU A 23 7.68 0.41 1.12
C LEU A 23 7.38 0.15 -0.35
N VAL A 24 6.11 -0.14 -0.61
CA VAL A 24 5.62 -0.50 -1.92
C VAL A 24 4.40 0.34 -2.27
N LEU A 25 4.38 0.90 -3.48
CA LEU A 25 3.25 1.64 -4.01
C LEU A 25 2.31 0.70 -4.78
N ALA A 26 1.29 0.19 -4.11
CA ALA A 26 0.29 -0.68 -4.71
C ALA A 26 -0.86 0.15 -5.33
N PHE A 27 -0.63 0.70 -6.52
CA PHE A 27 -1.58 1.61 -7.19
C PHE A 27 -2.34 0.95 -8.34
N GLN A 28 -1.63 0.28 -9.25
CA GLN A 28 -2.20 -0.17 -10.51
C GLN A 28 -3.10 -1.40 -10.35
N GLU A 29 -4.32 -1.33 -10.89
CA GLU A 29 -5.32 -2.41 -10.82
C GLU A 29 -5.60 -3.06 -12.18
N ARG A 30 -5.44 -2.31 -13.28
CA ARG A 30 -5.76 -2.75 -14.64
C ARG A 30 -4.64 -2.45 -15.64
N GLY A 31 -4.68 -3.12 -16.79
CA GLY A 31 -3.83 -2.85 -17.95
C GLY A 31 -4.27 -1.60 -18.73
N ARG A 32 -3.29 -0.89 -19.32
CA ARG A 32 -3.39 0.37 -20.09
C ARG A 32 -4.04 1.54 -19.32
N PHE A 33 -3.19 2.44 -18.80
CA PHE A 33 -3.47 3.78 -18.24
C PHE A 33 -4.96 4.15 -18.05
N ALA A 34 -5.59 3.58 -17.01
CA ALA A 34 -6.93 3.94 -16.58
C ALA A 34 -6.90 4.37 -15.10
N PRO A 35 -6.29 5.54 -14.77
CA PRO A 35 -6.02 5.95 -13.38
C PRO A 35 -7.29 6.20 -12.55
N CYS A 36 -8.45 6.39 -13.19
CA CYS A 36 -9.73 6.60 -12.52
C CYS A 36 -10.59 5.33 -12.43
N ALA A 37 -10.16 4.22 -13.03
CA ALA A 37 -10.87 2.94 -12.95
C ALA A 37 -10.42 2.15 -11.71
N VAL A 38 -10.61 2.77 -10.53
CA VAL A 38 -10.27 2.20 -9.22
C VAL A 38 -11.46 1.37 -8.72
N GLU A 39 -11.27 0.06 -8.68
CA GLU A 39 -12.19 -0.94 -8.14
C GLU A 39 -11.87 -1.29 -6.68
N THR A 40 -10.65 -1.02 -6.21
CA THR A 40 -10.32 -1.18 -4.79
C THR A 40 -11.33 -0.43 -3.93
N THR A 41 -11.97 -1.15 -3.02
CA THR A 41 -12.92 -0.58 -2.05
C THR A 41 -12.36 -0.64 -0.64
N ALA A 42 -12.65 0.41 0.13
CA ALA A 42 -12.38 0.45 1.56
C ALA A 42 -13.70 0.72 2.30
N THR A 43 -14.16 -0.24 3.08
CA THR A 43 -15.36 -0.09 3.91
C THR A 43 -14.95 0.06 5.37
N ARG A 44 -15.54 1.02 6.08
CA ARG A 44 -15.30 1.20 7.52
C ARG A 44 -15.80 -0.04 8.27
N ASP A 45 -14.95 -0.56 9.16
CA ASP A 45 -15.23 -1.69 10.04
C ASP A 45 -14.81 -1.29 11.47
N GLY A 46 -15.74 -0.66 12.18
CA GLY A 46 -15.48 0.02 13.47
C GLY A 46 -14.46 1.16 13.34
N ASP A 47 -13.34 1.00 14.05
CA ASP A 47 -12.19 1.93 14.04
C ASP A 47 -11.15 1.58 12.96
N SER A 48 -11.44 0.57 12.14
CA SER A 48 -10.56 0.09 11.07
C SER A 48 -11.23 0.19 9.69
N PHE A 49 -10.49 -0.19 8.65
CA PHE A 49 -11.01 -0.31 7.30
C PHE A 49 -10.74 -1.71 6.77
N ARG A 50 -11.78 -2.31 6.20
CA ARG A 50 -11.65 -3.53 5.41
C ARG A 50 -11.40 -3.15 3.96
N ILE A 51 -10.26 -3.56 3.43
CA ILE A 51 -9.85 -3.34 2.03
C ILE A 51 -10.16 -4.61 1.22
N ARG A 52 -10.85 -4.46 0.08
CA ARG A 52 -11.04 -5.51 -0.92
C ARG A 52 -10.49 -5.02 -2.26
N ASP A 53 -9.56 -5.77 -2.81
CA ASP A 53 -8.58 -5.26 -3.77
C ASP A 53 -7.93 -6.38 -4.60
N GLU A 54 -7.50 -6.05 -5.83
CA GLU A 54 -6.52 -6.78 -6.62
C GLU A 54 -5.57 -5.76 -7.29
N LYS A 55 -4.27 -5.82 -6.97
CA LYS A 55 -3.24 -4.96 -7.54
C LYS A 55 -2.32 -5.72 -8.46
N GLN A 56 -1.93 -5.09 -9.56
CA GLN A 56 -1.00 -5.61 -10.57
C GLN A 56 0.26 -4.76 -10.62
N PHE A 57 1.38 -5.36 -11.08
CA PHE A 57 2.67 -4.67 -11.24
C PHE A 57 3.18 -3.97 -9.97
N VAL A 58 2.81 -4.53 -8.82
CA VAL A 58 3.32 -4.06 -7.53
C VAL A 58 4.79 -4.48 -7.44
N LEU A 59 5.69 -3.50 -7.33
CA LEU A 59 7.14 -3.76 -7.26
C LEU A 59 7.55 -4.10 -5.84
N ASP A 60 8.62 -4.88 -5.68
CA ASP A 60 9.21 -5.26 -4.39
C ASP A 60 8.25 -5.97 -3.42
N VAL A 61 7.18 -6.59 -3.93
CA VAL A 61 6.34 -7.48 -3.12
C VAL A 61 7.17 -8.68 -2.72
N MET A 62 7.48 -8.78 -1.43
CA MET A 62 8.03 -10.00 -0.87
C MET A 62 6.92 -11.07 -0.95
N TRP A 63 7.08 -12.02 -1.86
CA TRP A 63 6.21 -13.20 -1.85
C TRP A 63 6.37 -13.88 -0.50
N PRO A 64 5.29 -14.24 0.21
CA PRO A 64 5.42 -15.08 1.38
C PRO A 64 6.05 -16.39 0.90
N THR A 65 7.24 -16.73 1.43
CA THR A 65 7.81 -18.06 1.29
C THR A 65 6.74 -19.04 1.75
N ARG A 66 6.22 -19.83 0.81
CA ARG A 66 5.34 -20.96 1.12
C ARG A 66 6.13 -21.90 2.02
N SER A 67 5.74 -22.00 3.29
CA SER A 67 6.06 -23.14 4.15
C SER A 67 5.21 -24.33 3.75
#